data_AF-A0A1F6G4B4-F1
#
_entry.id   AF-A0A1F6G4B4-F1
#
_cell.length_a   1.000
_cell.length_b   1.000
_cell.length_c   1.000
_cell.angle_alpha   90.00
_cell.angle_beta   90.00
_cell.angle_gamma   90.00
#
_symmetry.space_group_name_H-M   'P 1'
#
loop_
_entity.id
_entity.type
_entity.pdbx_description
1 polymer ?
#
loop_
_entity_poly.entity_id
_entity_poly.type
_entity_poly.pdbx_seq_one_letter_code
_entity_poly.pdbx_strand_id
1 'polypeptide(L)'
;MVVEPTTPPFYLEHGGKVLGSAIDKYCYLNMRALPPFFEHKHRIVYSATENVNELSEINHPSVRETLRHQQIDYGVSIHHDADIPARSGMGSSSAFTVGLLNSLKAREGRRMTKADLTMQAIHIEQKMIGEDVGSQDQTFAAFGGLNLIEFLQSGEIVVNPVICIGSS
;
A
#
# COMPACT_ATOMS: atom_id res chain seq x y z
N MET A 1 -2.93 -6.32 -9.88
CA MET A 1 -2.91 -7.13 -11.13
C MET A 1 -1.46 -7.45 -11.45
N VAL A 2 -1.10 -8.68 -11.81
CA VAL A 2 0.30 -8.98 -12.18
C VAL A 2 0.50 -8.59 -13.63
N VAL A 3 1.31 -7.57 -13.86
CA VAL A 3 1.77 -7.17 -15.19
C VAL A 3 3.24 -7.55 -15.25
N GLU A 4 3.57 -8.54 -16.06
CA GLU A 4 4.89 -9.20 -16.10
C GLU A 4 6.07 -8.19 -16.14
N PRO A 5 6.05 -7.12 -16.98
CA PRO A 5 7.07 -6.05 -16.96
C PRO A 5 7.32 -5.36 -15.62
N THR A 6 6.43 -5.51 -14.64
CA THR A 6 6.48 -4.81 -13.36
C THR A 6 6.80 -5.75 -12.19
N THR A 7 7.02 -7.03 -12.49
CA THR A 7 7.45 -8.03 -11.51
C THR A 7 8.97 -7.96 -11.31
N PRO A 8 9.46 -8.08 -10.06
CA PRO A 8 10.90 -8.01 -9.79
C PRO A 8 11.75 -8.98 -10.61
N PRO A 9 11.40 -10.27 -10.74
CA PRO A 9 12.19 -11.19 -11.56
C PRO A 9 12.37 -10.69 -13.00
N PHE A 10 11.31 -10.16 -13.60
CA PHE A 10 11.35 -9.68 -14.98
C PHE A 10 12.12 -8.37 -15.12
N TYR A 11 11.76 -7.32 -14.36
CA TYR A 11 12.39 -6.00 -14.59
C TYR A 11 13.85 -5.95 -14.14
N LEU A 12 14.27 -6.81 -13.22
CA LEU A 12 15.69 -6.93 -12.87
C LEU A 12 16.51 -7.54 -14.01
N GLU A 13 15.89 -8.38 -14.84
CA GLU A 13 16.55 -8.99 -16.00
C GLU A 13 16.46 -8.13 -17.26
N HIS A 14 15.30 -7.53 -17.53
CA HIS A 14 15.01 -6.88 -18.83
C HIS A 14 14.74 -5.38 -18.73
N GLY A 15 14.55 -4.85 -17.51
CA GLY A 15 13.87 -3.59 -17.30
C GLY A 15 12.37 -3.71 -17.56
N GLY A 16 11.63 -2.66 -17.21
CA GLY A 16 10.18 -2.62 -17.38
C GLY A 16 9.65 -1.20 -17.47
N LYS A 17 8.54 -1.01 -18.16
CA LYS A 17 7.84 0.28 -18.21
C LYS A 17 6.34 0.06 -18.14
N VAL A 18 5.64 0.92 -17.41
CA VAL A 18 4.18 0.95 -17.37
C VAL A 18 3.68 2.38 -17.40
N LEU A 19 2.67 2.64 -18.24
CA LEU A 19 1.92 3.88 -18.25
C LEU A 19 0.58 3.64 -17.57
N GLY A 20 0.21 4.49 -16.62
CA GLY A 20 -1.04 4.37 -15.91
C GLY A 20 -1.44 5.65 -15.20
N SER A 21 -2.69 5.70 -14.75
CA SER A 21 -3.24 6.84 -14.03
C SER A 21 -4.00 6.39 -12.80
N ALA A 22 -3.86 7.13 -11.70
CA ALA A 22 -4.87 7.09 -10.64
C ALA A 22 -6.20 7.65 -11.16
N ILE A 23 -7.31 7.15 -10.62
CA ILE A 23 -8.68 7.52 -11.00
C ILE A 23 -9.42 8.12 -9.80
N ASP A 24 -10.64 8.60 -10.02
CA ASP A 24 -11.53 9.19 -9.01
C ASP A 24 -12.22 8.14 -8.11
N LYS A 25 -11.46 7.11 -7.71
CA LYS A 25 -11.90 6.03 -6.82
C LYS A 25 -10.86 5.83 -5.73
N TYR A 26 -11.32 5.74 -4.49
CA TYR A 26 -10.45 5.84 -3.33
C TYR A 26 -10.62 4.66 -2.38
N CYS A 27 -9.53 4.39 -1.66
CA CYS A 27 -9.54 3.59 -0.43
C CYS A 27 -9.43 4.58 0.74
N TYR A 28 -10.45 4.60 1.59
CA TYR A 28 -10.52 5.45 2.77
C TYR A 28 -10.06 4.65 3.97
N LEU A 29 -9.04 5.14 4.66
CA LEU A 29 -8.48 4.49 5.84
C LEU A 29 -8.48 5.47 7.02
N ASN A 30 -9.17 5.08 8.09
CA ASN A 30 -9.09 5.76 9.37
C ASN A 30 -8.25 4.90 10.32
N MET A 31 -7.23 5.49 10.93
CA MET A 31 -6.42 4.82 11.94
C MET A 31 -6.27 5.72 13.17
N ARG A 32 -6.45 5.11 14.35
CA ARG A 32 -6.22 5.74 15.64
C ARG A 32 -5.58 4.76 16.62
N ALA A 33 -4.96 5.30 17.67
CA ALA A 33 -4.70 4.48 18.85
C ALA A 33 -6.04 4.07 19.48
N LEU A 34 -6.15 2.78 19.79
CA LEU A 34 -7.22 2.22 20.57
C LEU A 34 -6.83 2.33 22.06
N PRO A 35 -7.62 3.05 22.87
CA PRO A 35 -7.35 3.15 24.30
C PRO A 35 -7.42 1.78 25.01
N PRO A 36 -6.67 1.58 26.10
CA PRO A 36 -6.54 0.27 26.78
C PRO A 36 -7.71 -0.06 27.73
N PHE A 37 -8.93 0.42 27.43
CA PHE A 37 -10.13 0.15 28.23
C PHE A 37 -11.10 -0.85 27.57
N PHE A 38 -10.76 -1.35 26.38
CA PHE A 38 -11.49 -2.41 25.70
C PHE A 38 -10.85 -3.79 26.00
N GLU A 39 -11.64 -4.86 25.86
CA GLU A 39 -11.16 -6.25 26.05
C GLU A 39 -10.13 -6.69 24.99
N HIS A 40 -10.07 -5.98 23.87
CA HIS A 40 -9.13 -6.22 22.77
C HIS A 40 -8.16 -5.06 22.62
N LYS A 41 -6.91 -5.37 22.30
CA LYS A 41 -5.86 -4.37 22.01
C LYS A 41 -5.98 -3.79 20.61
N HIS A 42 -6.43 -4.57 19.63
CA HIS A 42 -6.53 -4.18 18.23
C HIS A 42 -7.93 -4.41 17.69
N ARG A 43 -8.44 -3.43 16.93
CA ARG A 43 -9.73 -3.50 16.23
C ARG A 43 -9.54 -3.16 14.76
N ILE A 44 -9.76 -4.12 13.88
CA ILE A 44 -9.61 -3.96 12.44
C ILE A 44 -10.97 -4.19 11.79
N VAL A 45 -11.50 -3.18 11.11
CA VAL A 45 -12.79 -3.24 10.42
C VAL A 45 -12.60 -2.99 8.93
N TYR A 46 -12.99 -3.98 8.15
CA TYR A 46 -13.03 -3.99 6.69
C TYR A 46 -14.26 -4.81 6.27
N SER A 47 -14.18 -5.63 5.21
CA SER A 47 -15.24 -6.61 4.89
C SER A 47 -15.52 -7.62 6.02
N ALA A 48 -14.67 -7.68 7.04
CA ALA A 48 -14.88 -8.38 8.30
C ALA A 48 -14.47 -7.50 9.48
N THR A 49 -14.76 -7.94 10.70
CA THR A 49 -14.30 -7.28 11.93
C THR A 49 -13.41 -8.25 12.71
N GLU A 50 -12.23 -7.77 13.07
CA GLU A 50 -11.26 -8.49 13.90
C GLU A 50 -11.03 -7.71 15.19
N ASN A 51 -11.24 -8.36 16.33
CA ASN A 51 -10.91 -7.84 17.66
C ASN A 51 -9.90 -8.81 18.28
N VAL A 52 -8.65 -8.40 18.40
CA VAL A 52 -7.55 -9.28 18.82
C VAL A 52 -6.61 -8.59 19.80
N ASN A 53 -5.79 -9.37 20.51
CA ASN A 53 -4.85 -8.83 21.51
C ASN A 53 -3.41 -8.81 21.00
N GLU A 54 -3.03 -9.74 20.12
CA GLU A 54 -1.70 -9.84 19.56
C GLU A 54 -1.71 -9.58 18.05
N LEU A 55 -0.63 -8.98 17.52
CA LEU A 55 -0.51 -8.72 16.08
C LEU A 55 -0.56 -10.02 15.27
N SER A 56 -0.06 -11.13 15.81
CA SER A 56 -0.07 -12.44 15.15
C SER A 56 -1.47 -13.02 14.94
N GLU A 57 -2.46 -12.57 15.71
CA GLU A 57 -3.86 -13.02 15.60
C GLU A 57 -4.62 -12.29 14.48
N ILE A 58 -4.07 -11.19 13.96
CA ILE A 58 -4.68 -10.43 12.86
C ILE A 58 -4.62 -11.29 11.58
N ASN A 59 -5.78 -11.59 11.01
CA ASN A 59 -5.91 -12.33 9.76
C ASN A 59 -5.64 -11.46 8.54
N HIS A 60 -6.01 -10.18 8.56
CA HIS A 60 -5.73 -9.26 7.46
C HIS A 60 -4.20 -9.10 7.26
N PRO A 61 -3.62 -9.62 6.17
CA PRO A 61 -2.17 -9.77 6.05
C PRO A 61 -1.43 -8.42 5.96
N SER A 62 -1.96 -7.48 5.17
CA SER A 62 -1.37 -6.13 5.07
C SER A 62 -1.39 -5.39 6.40
N VAL A 63 -2.47 -5.47 7.19
CA VAL A 63 -2.51 -4.88 8.53
C VAL A 63 -1.46 -5.53 9.44
N ARG A 64 -1.47 -6.87 9.54
CA ARG A 64 -0.53 -7.61 10.39
C ARG A 64 0.92 -7.26 10.07
N GLU A 65 1.32 -7.42 8.82
CA GLU A 65 2.72 -7.22 8.43
C GLU A 65 3.12 -5.75 8.44
N THR A 66 2.22 -4.81 8.12
CA THR A 66 2.53 -3.37 8.23
C THR A 66 2.74 -2.95 9.68
N LEU A 67 1.88 -3.38 10.60
CA LEU A 67 2.05 -3.09 12.04
C LEU A 67 3.33 -3.72 12.59
N ARG A 68 3.67 -4.94 12.14
CA ARG A 68 4.92 -5.62 12.51
C ARG A 68 6.15 -4.88 11.93
N HIS A 69 6.09 -4.46 10.67
CA HIS A 69 7.15 -3.71 10.00
C HIS A 69 7.43 -2.37 10.70
N GLN A 70 6.36 -1.68 11.12
CA GLN A 70 6.46 -0.42 11.85
C GLN A 70 6.70 -0.59 13.37
N GLN A 71 6.83 -1.82 13.86
CA GLN A 71 7.10 -2.15 15.26
C GLN A 71 6.09 -1.51 16.23
N ILE A 72 4.80 -1.52 15.87
CA ILE A 72 3.75 -0.91 16.69
C ILE A 72 3.54 -1.70 17.99
N ASP A 73 3.70 -1.02 19.11
CA ASP A 73 3.58 -1.59 20.47
C ASP A 73 2.25 -1.23 21.16
N TYR A 74 1.49 -0.29 20.62
CA TYR A 74 0.22 0.19 21.14
C TYR A 74 -1.00 -0.42 20.42
N GLY A 75 -2.17 -0.36 21.06
CA GLY A 75 -3.43 -0.80 20.46
C GLY A 75 -3.89 0.07 19.30
N VAL A 76 -4.38 -0.52 18.22
CA VAL A 76 -4.83 0.23 17.03
C VAL A 76 -6.29 -0.04 16.71
N SER A 77 -6.99 0.99 16.27
CA SER A 77 -8.28 0.85 15.60
C SER A 77 -8.11 1.31 14.16
N ILE A 78 -8.37 0.41 13.21
CA ILE A 78 -8.28 0.64 11.77
C ILE A 78 -9.67 0.38 11.19
N HIS A 79 -10.18 1.35 10.43
CA HIS A 79 -11.39 1.23 9.63
C HIS A 79 -11.04 1.50 8.17
N HIS A 80 -11.51 0.62 7.29
CA HIS A 80 -11.29 0.73 5.87
C HIS A 80 -12.59 0.57 5.08
N ASP A 81 -12.83 1.56 4.22
CA ASP A 81 -13.94 1.61 3.28
C ASP A 81 -13.36 1.93 1.88
N ALA A 82 -13.91 1.34 0.83
CA ALA A 82 -13.41 1.56 -0.53
C ALA A 82 -14.57 1.72 -1.52
N ASP A 83 -14.37 2.60 -2.51
CA ASP A 83 -15.36 2.83 -3.59
C ASP A 83 -15.53 1.60 -4.50
N ILE A 84 -14.58 0.66 -4.47
CA ILE A 84 -14.52 -0.51 -5.35
C ILE A 84 -14.33 -1.78 -4.51
N PRO A 85 -15.00 -2.89 -4.85
CA PRO A 85 -14.78 -4.19 -4.21
C PRO A 85 -13.32 -4.66 -4.24
N ALA A 86 -12.95 -5.48 -3.27
CA ALA A 86 -11.68 -6.19 -3.26
C ALA A 86 -11.52 -7.03 -4.54
N ARG A 87 -10.28 -7.19 -5.01
CA ARG A 87 -9.91 -8.01 -6.20
C ARG A 87 -10.50 -7.52 -7.53
N SER A 88 -10.87 -6.25 -7.63
CA SER A 88 -11.29 -5.61 -8.89
C SER A 88 -10.19 -5.45 -9.94
N GLY A 89 -8.94 -5.80 -9.61
CA GLY A 89 -7.78 -5.59 -10.48
C GLY A 89 -7.20 -4.17 -10.45
N MET A 90 -7.83 -3.23 -9.71
CA MET A 90 -7.43 -1.80 -9.67
C MET A 90 -6.47 -1.42 -8.52
N GLY A 91 -5.69 -2.37 -8.00
CA GLY A 91 -4.64 -2.06 -7.01
C GLY A 91 -5.15 -1.66 -5.61
N SER A 92 -6.39 -2.02 -5.23
CA SER A 92 -6.96 -1.64 -3.92
C SER A 92 -6.19 -2.18 -2.71
N SER A 93 -5.60 -3.37 -2.80
CA SER A 93 -4.74 -3.94 -1.74
C SER A 93 -3.48 -3.08 -1.52
N SER A 94 -2.80 -2.73 -2.61
CA SER A 94 -1.61 -1.88 -2.56
C SER A 94 -1.93 -0.46 -2.12
N ALA A 95 -3.09 0.10 -2.52
CA ALA A 95 -3.57 1.37 -2.02
C ALA A 95 -3.85 1.34 -0.51
N PHE A 96 -4.40 0.23 0.00
CA PHE A 96 -4.56 0.02 1.44
C PHE A 96 -3.20 0.02 2.16
N THR A 97 -2.23 -0.77 1.68
CA THR A 97 -0.90 -0.89 2.30
C THR A 97 -0.18 0.46 2.34
N VAL A 98 -0.19 1.19 1.21
CA VAL A 98 0.39 2.55 1.12
C VAL A 98 -0.35 3.53 2.05
N GLY A 99 -1.68 3.48 2.08
CA GLY A 99 -2.50 4.31 2.95
C GLY A 99 -2.21 4.06 4.44
N LEU A 100 -2.13 2.80 4.85
CA LEU A 100 -1.85 2.42 6.24
C LEU A 100 -0.46 2.87 6.68
N LEU A 101 0.57 2.66 5.85
CA LEU A 101 1.93 3.15 6.11
C LEU A 101 1.95 4.67 6.32
N ASN A 102 1.29 5.40 5.41
CA ASN A 102 1.22 6.84 5.47
C ASN A 102 0.49 7.33 6.74
N SER A 103 -0.63 6.69 7.10
CA SER A 103 -1.38 6.99 8.33
C SER A 103 -0.57 6.72 9.59
N LEU A 104 0.20 5.63 9.65
CA LEU A 104 1.08 5.32 10.79
C LEU A 104 2.15 6.38 10.98
N LYS A 105 2.86 6.77 9.91
CA LYS A 105 3.87 7.82 10.00
C LYS A 105 3.30 9.20 10.28
N ALA A 106 2.17 9.54 9.68
CA ALA A 106 1.48 10.80 9.97
C ALA A 106 1.10 10.91 11.46
N ARG A 107 0.69 9.80 12.09
CA ARG A 107 0.39 9.76 13.53
C ARG A 107 1.63 10.00 14.39
N GLU A 108 2.81 9.54 13.96
CA GLU A 108 4.10 9.83 14.60
C GLU A 108 4.57 11.28 14.37
N GLY A 109 3.80 12.12 13.67
CA GLY A 109 4.22 13.46 13.26
C GLY A 109 5.28 13.46 12.16
N ARG A 110 5.47 12.33 11.48
CA ARG A 110 6.46 12.13 10.42
C ARG A 110 5.81 12.13 9.05
N ARG A 111 6.57 12.50 8.04
CA ARG A 111 6.17 12.40 6.63
C ARG A 111 7.08 11.42 5.92
N MET A 112 6.50 10.55 5.11
CA MET A 112 7.25 9.72 4.19
C MET A 112 7.28 10.36 2.82
N THR A 113 8.38 10.16 2.09
CA THR A 113 8.38 10.47 0.66
C THR A 113 7.51 9.45 -0.08
N LYS A 114 7.03 9.82 -1.27
CA LYS A 114 6.27 8.89 -2.14
C LYS A 114 7.12 7.67 -2.51
N ALA A 115 8.42 7.85 -2.74
CA ALA A 115 9.35 6.77 -3.00
C ALA A 115 9.49 5.81 -1.80
N ASP A 116 9.61 6.35 -0.58
CA ASP A 116 9.68 5.50 0.63
C ASP A 116 8.39 4.70 0.83
N LEU A 117 7.23 5.31 0.60
CA LEU A 117 5.93 4.63 0.68
C LEU A 117 5.86 3.47 -0.32
N THR A 118 6.26 3.72 -1.57
CA THR A 118 6.34 2.70 -2.61
C THR A 118 7.24 1.54 -2.18
N MET A 119 8.48 1.83 -1.78
CA MET A 119 9.45 0.79 -1.47
C MET A 119 9.06 -0.03 -0.23
N GLN A 120 8.51 0.61 0.81
CA GLN A 120 8.03 -0.10 2.00
C GLN A 120 6.79 -0.95 1.70
N ALA A 121 5.84 -0.44 0.91
CA ALA A 121 4.66 -1.21 0.52
C ALA A 121 5.04 -2.44 -0.33
N ILE A 122 5.95 -2.28 -1.30
CA ILE A 122 6.50 -3.38 -2.10
C ILE A 122 7.16 -4.42 -1.20
N HIS A 123 7.99 -3.97 -0.24
CA HIS A 123 8.65 -4.88 0.70
C HIS A 123 7.64 -5.67 1.55
N ILE A 124 6.62 -4.99 2.08
CA ILE A 124 5.58 -5.64 2.88
C ILE A 124 4.84 -6.70 2.04
N GLU A 125 4.35 -6.34 0.85
CA GLU A 125 3.55 -7.26 0.03
C GLU A 125 4.38 -8.43 -0.53
N GLN A 126 5.54 -8.15 -1.11
CA GLN A 126 6.34 -9.18 -1.78
C GLN A 126 7.23 -10.00 -0.82
N LYS A 127 7.70 -9.42 0.29
CA LYS A 127 8.65 -10.10 1.20
C LYS A 127 8.04 -10.52 2.52
N MET A 128 7.17 -9.71 3.12
CA MET A 128 6.58 -10.04 4.42
C MET A 128 5.31 -10.89 4.28
N ILE A 129 4.42 -10.51 3.36
CA ILE A 129 3.20 -11.28 3.07
C ILE A 129 3.52 -12.44 2.10
N GLY A 130 4.41 -12.20 1.14
CA GLY A 130 4.81 -13.20 0.14
C GLY A 130 3.84 -13.28 -1.04
N GLU A 131 3.16 -12.18 -1.37
CA GLU A 131 2.29 -12.13 -2.55
C GLU A 131 3.11 -12.06 -3.84
N ASP A 132 2.66 -12.78 -4.85
CA ASP A 132 3.20 -12.68 -6.20
C ASP A 132 2.54 -11.51 -6.94
N VAL A 133 3.06 -10.31 -6.71
CA VAL A 133 2.54 -9.05 -7.25
C VAL A 133 3.64 -8.20 -7.89
N GLY A 134 3.26 -7.42 -8.91
CA GLY A 134 4.13 -6.40 -9.48
C GLY A 134 4.37 -5.22 -8.53
N SER A 135 5.15 -4.24 -9.01
CA SER A 135 5.55 -3.04 -8.24
C SER A 135 4.78 -1.77 -8.66
N GLN A 136 3.85 -1.89 -9.61
CA GLN A 136 3.13 -0.77 -10.20
C GLN A 136 2.00 -0.23 -9.31
N ASP A 137 1.24 -1.11 -8.65
CA ASP A 137 0.00 -0.75 -7.94
C ASP A 137 0.37 0.11 -6.70
N GLN A 138 1.43 -0.26 -5.98
CA GLN A 138 1.99 0.50 -4.86
C GLN A 138 2.52 1.86 -5.33
N THR A 139 3.19 1.89 -6.49
CA THR A 139 3.76 3.11 -7.06
C THR A 139 2.66 4.09 -7.47
N PHE A 140 1.62 3.63 -8.18
CA PHE A 140 0.49 4.47 -8.54
C PHE A 140 -0.28 4.97 -7.32
N ALA A 141 -0.47 4.13 -6.30
CA ALA A 141 -1.11 4.53 -5.05
C ALA A 141 -0.36 5.62 -4.30
N ALA A 142 0.98 5.56 -4.27
CA ALA A 142 1.80 6.57 -3.58
C ALA A 142 1.92 7.88 -4.39
N PHE A 143 2.06 7.78 -5.71
CA PHE A 143 2.34 8.95 -6.55
C PHE A 143 1.09 9.70 -7.01
N GLY A 144 0.02 8.98 -7.35
CA GLY A 144 -1.19 9.55 -7.95
C GLY A 144 -0.96 10.18 -9.33
N GLY A 145 -2.03 10.59 -10.02
CA GLY A 145 -1.96 11.20 -11.36
C GLY A 145 -1.56 10.23 -12.47
N LEU A 146 -1.31 10.79 -13.67
CA LEU A 146 -0.86 10.05 -14.86
C LEU A 146 0.67 9.99 -14.87
N ASN A 147 1.24 8.79 -14.86
CA ASN A 147 2.68 8.59 -14.81
C ASN A 147 3.15 7.48 -15.75
N LEU A 148 4.32 7.69 -16.35
CA LEU A 148 5.15 6.63 -16.90
C LEU A 148 6.13 6.19 -15.82
N ILE A 149 6.02 4.94 -15.38
CA ILE A 149 6.92 4.34 -14.39
C ILE A 149 7.90 3.44 -15.12
N GLU A 150 9.18 3.63 -14.84
CA GLU A 150 10.28 2.80 -15.35
C GLU A 150 10.87 1.99 -14.21
N PHE A 151 10.91 0.68 -14.38
CA PHE A 151 11.57 -0.27 -13.48
C PHE A 151 12.92 -0.63 -14.10
N LEU A 152 14.00 -0.17 -13.48
CA LEU A 152 15.36 -0.38 -14.00
C LEU A 152 15.90 -1.75 -13.55
N GLN A 153 16.84 -2.30 -14.32
CA GLN A 153 17.53 -3.55 -13.98
C GLN A 153 18.31 -3.45 -12.65
N SER A 154 18.65 -2.24 -12.20
CA SER A 154 19.24 -1.99 -10.88
C SER A 154 18.27 -2.22 -9.71
N GLY A 155 16.97 -2.35 -9.99
CA GLY A 155 15.90 -2.34 -8.99
C GLY A 155 15.37 -0.95 -8.64
N GLU A 156 15.95 0.10 -9.24
CA GLU A 156 15.45 1.47 -9.08
C GLU A 156 14.13 1.66 -9.82
N ILE A 157 13.19 2.37 -9.18
CA ILE A 157 11.88 2.71 -9.74
C ILE A 157 11.86 4.21 -10.01
N VAL A 158 11.80 4.59 -11.29
CA VAL A 158 11.77 5.99 -11.73
C VAL A 158 10.35 6.35 -12.15
N VAL A 159 9.79 7.40 -11.55
CA VAL A 159 8.43 7.86 -11.85
C VAL A 159 8.49 9.17 -12.62
N ASN A 160 7.97 9.16 -13.85
CA ASN A 160 7.91 10.32 -14.74
C ASN A 160 6.44 10.77 -14.90
N PRO A 161 6.04 11.90 -14.27
CA PRO A 161 4.70 12.46 -14.48
C PRO A 161 4.48 12.86 -15.93
N VAL A 162 3.33 12.50 -16.48
CA VAL A 162 2.96 12.86 -17.86
C VAL A 162 1.98 14.03 -17.81
N ILE A 163 2.40 15.16 -18.38
CA ILE A 163 1.58 16.38 -18.45
C ILE A 163 0.93 16.45 -19.83
N CYS A 164 -0.39 16.28 -19.88
CA CYS A 164 -1.16 16.46 -21.10
C CYS A 164 -1.54 17.95 -21.24
N ILE A 165 -0.84 18.67 -22.12
CA ILE A 165 -1.21 20.04 -22.46
C ILE A 165 -2.28 19.96 -23.56
N GLY A 166 -3.50 20.40 -23.26
CA GLY A 166 -4.58 20.42 -24.25
C GLY A 166 -4.23 21.40 -25.36
N SER A 167 -4.14 20.92 -26.60
CA SER A 167 -4.20 21.79 -27.78
C SER A 167 -5.57 22.45 -27.80
N SER A 168 -5.58 23.76 -27.56
CA SER A 168 -6.75 24.64 -27.62
C SER A 168 -7.24 24.79 -29.06
#